data_AF-Q1QQM2-F1
#
_entry.id   AF-Q1QQM2-F1
#
_cell.length_a   1.000
_cell.length_b   1.000
_cell.length_c   1.000
_cell.angle_alpha   90.00
_cell.angle_beta   90.00
_cell.angle_gamma   90.00
#
_symmetry.space_group_name_H-M   'P 1'
#
loop_
_entity.id
_entity.type
_entity.pdbx_description
1 polymer ?
#
loop_
_entity_poly.entity_id
_entity_poly.type
_entity_poly.pdbx_seq_one_letter_code
_entity_poly.pdbx_strand_id
1 'polypeptide(L)'
;MRSIAVLLFLISFAILADAATRILTAAADENRTAIIADGPRGIVRVMAGGREVARFDAAGLHVRNEIEYGGSISDTGVQYFDERAGGSRAPQ
;
A
#
# COMPACT_ATOMS: atom_id res chain seq x y z
N MET A 1 13.27 6.85 -47.15
CA MET A 1 11.94 6.34 -46.77
C MET A 1 11.99 5.05 -45.94
N ARG A 2 12.87 4.08 -46.24
CA ARG A 2 13.01 2.84 -45.44
C ARG A 2 13.47 3.05 -43.99
N SER A 3 14.34 4.03 -43.72
CA SER A 3 14.94 4.24 -42.39
C SER A 3 14.00 4.87 -41.35
N ILE A 4 12.99 5.63 -41.79
CA ILE A 4 12.02 6.29 -40.89
C ILE A 4 11.00 5.27 -40.36
N ALA A 5 10.60 4.30 -41.19
CA ALA A 5 9.68 3.23 -40.80
C ALA A 5 10.28 2.31 -39.71
N VAL A 6 11.60 2.06 -39.76
CA VAL A 6 12.30 1.25 -38.75
C VAL A 6 12.38 1.98 -37.41
N LEU A 7 12.61 3.30 -37.41
CA LEU A 7 12.67 4.10 -36.19
C LEU A 7 11.31 4.16 -35.48
N LEU A 8 10.22 4.32 -36.23
CA LEU A 8 8.85 4.33 -35.68
C LEU A 8 8.46 2.95 -35.12
N PHE A 9 8.92 1.87 -35.75
CA PHE A 9 8.67 0.51 -35.26
C PHE A 9 9.39 0.25 -33.92
N LEU A 10 10.63 0.71 -33.77
CA LEU A 10 11.40 0.55 -32.51
C LEU A 10 10.81 1.36 -31.36
N ILE A 11 10.34 2.59 -31.62
CA ILE A 11 9.70 3.43 -30.59
C ILE A 11 8.39 2.77 -30.10
N SER A 12 7.60 2.20 -31.02
CA SER A 12 6.37 1.50 -30.67
C SER A 12 6.61 0.27 -29.78
N PHE A 13 7.69 -0.46 -30.03
CA PHE A 13 8.07 -1.63 -29.22
C PHE A 13 8.55 -1.23 -27.81
N ALA A 14 9.28 -0.12 -27.70
CA ALA A 14 9.72 0.40 -26.41
C ALA A 14 8.56 0.86 -25.52
N ILE A 15 7.53 1.50 -26.09
CA ILE A 15 6.33 1.94 -25.36
C ILE A 15 5.52 0.73 -24.87
N LEU A 16 5.39 -0.31 -25.70
CA LEU A 16 4.65 -1.52 -25.32
C LEU A 16 5.33 -2.30 -24.18
N ALA A 17 6.67 -2.34 -24.15
CA ALA A 17 7.44 -2.98 -23.08
C ALA A 17 7.30 -2.26 -21.73
N ASP A 18 7.30 -0.91 -21.71
CA ASP A 18 7.09 -0.14 -20.48
C ASP A 18 5.69 -0.35 -19.89
N ALA A 19 4.66 -0.39 -20.74
CA ALA A 19 3.29 -0.65 -20.31
C ALA A 19 3.11 -2.05 -19.71
N ALA A 20 3.70 -3.08 -20.34
CA ALA A 20 3.66 -4.45 -19.83
C ALA A 20 4.38 -4.60 -18.48
N THR A 21 5.51 -3.90 -18.30
CA THR A 21 6.27 -3.91 -17.04
C THR A 21 5.45 -3.29 -15.91
N ARG A 22 4.77 -2.17 -16.16
CA ARG A 22 3.90 -1.51 -15.16
C ARG A 22 2.73 -2.39 -14.72
N ILE A 23 2.12 -3.12 -15.65
CA ILE A 23 1.00 -4.04 -15.35
C ILE A 23 1.48 -5.23 -14.51
N LEU A 24 2.66 -5.80 -14.83
CA LEU A 24 3.24 -6.89 -14.05
C LEU A 24 3.60 -6.45 -12.62
N THR A 25 4.16 -5.26 -12.44
CA THR A 25 4.46 -4.72 -11.11
C THR A 25 3.21 -4.40 -10.30
N ALA A 26 2.12 -3.98 -10.94
CA ALA A 26 0.84 -3.76 -10.26
C ALA A 26 0.22 -5.09 -9.78
N ALA A 27 0.34 -6.16 -10.58
CA ALA A 27 -0.16 -7.48 -10.22
C ALA A 27 0.67 -8.18 -9.12
N ALA A 28 1.96 -7.86 -9.01
CA ALA A 28 2.83 -8.43 -7.98
C ALA A 28 2.55 -7.90 -6.55
N ASP A 29 1.78 -6.80 -6.41
CA ASP A 29 1.43 -6.20 -5.13
C ASP A 29 0.03 -6.60 -4.62
N GLU A 30 -0.60 -7.57 -5.28
CA GLU A 30 -1.96 -8.07 -4.97
C GLU A 30 -2.03 -8.96 -3.72
N ASN A 31 -0.89 -9.30 -3.11
CA ASN A 31 -0.85 -10.14 -1.91
C ASN A 31 -0.16 -9.47 -0.72
N ARG A 32 0.08 -8.16 -0.80
CA ARG A 32 0.74 -7.41 0.26
C ARG A 32 -0.31 -6.81 1.20
N THR A 33 -0.14 -7.10 2.50
CA THR A 33 -0.77 -6.30 3.55
C THR A 33 0.22 -5.20 3.95
N ALA A 34 -0.24 -3.96 4.00
CA ALA A 34 0.59 -2.82 4.35
C ALA A 34 -0.18 -1.83 5.23
N ILE A 35 0.55 -1.20 6.16
CA ILE A 35 0.07 -0.03 6.89
C ILE A 35 0.81 1.17 6.33
N ILE A 36 0.07 2.19 5.89
CA ILE A 36 0.62 3.40 5.28
C ILE A 36 0.21 4.59 6.15
N ALA A 37 1.18 5.21 6.81
CA ALA A 37 0.99 6.47 7.52
C ALA A 37 1.21 7.67 6.59
N ASP A 38 0.17 8.49 6.40
CA ASP A 38 0.23 9.79 5.73
C ASP A 38 0.28 10.89 6.81
N GLY A 39 1.51 11.16 7.29
CA GLY A 39 1.77 12.14 8.34
C GLY A 39 1.21 13.54 8.05
N PRO A 40 1.39 14.10 6.83
CA PRO A 40 0.81 15.41 6.47
C PRO A 40 -0.72 15.48 6.59
N ARG A 41 -1.41 14.37 6.35
CA ARG A 41 -2.88 14.32 6.41
C ARG A 41 -3.42 13.76 7.73
N GLY A 42 -2.54 13.23 8.59
CA GLY A 42 -2.93 12.55 9.83
C GLY A 42 -3.77 11.30 9.58
N ILE A 43 -3.50 10.58 8.49
CA ILE A 43 -4.28 9.40 8.09
C ILE A 43 -3.39 8.16 8.18
N VAL A 44 -3.91 7.08 8.76
CA VAL A 44 -3.30 5.74 8.72
C VAL A 44 -4.18 4.84 7.88
N ARG A 45 -3.66 4.24 6.81
CA ARG A 45 -4.40 3.31 5.93
C ARG A 45 -3.90 1.89 6.09
N VAL A 46 -4.81 0.94 6.13
CA VAL A 46 -4.54 -0.49 6.03
C VAL A 46 -4.89 -0.94 4.62
N MET A 47 -3.88 -1.40 3.91
CA MET A 47 -3.99 -1.96 2.57
C MET A 47 -3.92 -3.48 2.65
N ALA A 48 -4.81 -4.19 1.97
CA ALA A 48 -4.71 -5.62 1.76
C ALA A 48 -4.96 -5.91 0.29
N GLY A 49 -4.02 -6.63 -0.33
CA GLY A 49 -4.06 -6.95 -1.76
C GLY A 49 -4.19 -5.72 -2.65
N GLY A 50 -3.37 -4.70 -2.38
CA GLY A 50 -3.36 -3.44 -3.11
C GLY A 50 -4.59 -2.55 -2.90
N ARG A 51 -5.55 -2.93 -2.04
CA ARG A 51 -6.79 -2.19 -1.78
C ARG A 51 -6.85 -1.68 -0.36
N GLU A 52 -7.35 -0.46 -0.17
CA GLU A 52 -7.62 0.09 1.17
C GLU A 52 -8.82 -0.65 1.78
N VAL A 53 -8.57 -1.34 2.90
CA VAL A 53 -9.60 -2.09 3.65
C VAL A 53 -10.03 -1.36 4.92
N ALA A 54 -9.15 -0.56 5.51
CA ALA A 54 -9.46 0.28 6.66
C ALA A 54 -8.63 1.57 6.65
N ARG A 55 -9.14 2.61 7.29
CA ARG A 55 -8.37 3.83 7.57
C ARG A 55 -8.74 4.42 8.93
N PHE A 56 -7.76 5.03 9.58
CA PHE A 56 -7.96 5.96 10.68
C PHE A 56 -7.71 7.37 10.19
N ASP A 57 -8.66 8.27 10.44
CA ASP A 57 -8.53 9.70 10.18
C ASP A 57 -9.12 10.51 11.35
N ALA A 58 -9.19 11.83 11.21
CA ALA A 58 -9.72 12.71 12.25
C ALA A 58 -11.20 12.45 12.62
N ALA A 59 -11.97 11.78 11.75
CA ALA A 59 -13.35 11.39 12.03
C ALA A 59 -13.45 10.00 12.70
N GLY A 60 -12.34 9.25 12.78
CA GLY A 60 -12.26 7.96 13.46
C GLY A 60 -11.80 6.81 12.57
N LEU A 61 -12.18 5.59 12.95
CA LEU A 61 -11.92 4.36 12.20
C LEU A 61 -13.02 4.14 11.16
N HIS A 62 -12.62 3.96 9.90
CA HIS A 62 -13.49 3.58 8.80
C HIS A 62 -13.00 2.23 8.26
N VAL A 63 -13.90 1.24 8.19
CA VAL A 63 -13.59 -0.07 7.61
C VAL A 63 -14.54 -0.35 6.47
N ARG A 64 -14.00 -0.91 5.39
CA ARG A 64 -14.77 -1.33 4.24
C ARG A 64 -15.27 -2.75 4.48
N ASN A 65 -16.59 -2.92 4.46
CA ASN A 65 -17.33 -4.15 4.76
C ASN A 65 -17.43 -4.44 6.27
N GLU A 66 -16.86 -5.56 6.71
CA GLU A 66 -17.06 -6.12 8.05
C GLU A 66 -15.73 -6.20 8.79
N ILE A 67 -15.79 -5.95 10.11
CA ILE A 67 -14.69 -6.19 11.03
C ILE A 67 -15.09 -7.39 11.88
N GLU A 68 -14.38 -8.50 11.73
CA GLU A 68 -14.42 -9.56 12.73
C GLU A 68 -13.39 -9.23 13.83
N TYR A 69 -13.86 -9.05 15.06
CA TYR A 69 -13.03 -8.72 16.21
C TYR A 69 -13.33 -9.68 17.37
N GLY A 70 -12.43 -10.63 17.60
CA GLY A 70 -12.56 -11.63 18.66
C GLY A 70 -11.92 -11.26 20.00
N GLY A 71 -11.46 -10.01 20.16
CA GLY A 71 -10.68 -9.56 21.31
C GLY A 71 -11.43 -8.64 22.28
N SER A 72 -10.68 -7.99 23.17
CA SER A 72 -11.18 -6.92 24.05
C SER A 72 -10.51 -5.59 23.72
N ILE A 73 -11.29 -4.57 23.39
CA ILE A 73 -10.77 -3.20 23.28
C ILE A 73 -10.60 -2.69 24.72
N SER A 74 -9.36 -2.44 25.10
CA SER A 74 -9.02 -1.86 26.40
C SER A 74 -8.20 -0.59 26.17
N ASP A 75 -8.47 0.45 26.96
CA ASP A 75 -7.61 1.61 27.01
C ASP A 75 -6.34 1.22 27.78
N THR A 76 -5.24 1.01 27.05
CA THR A 76 -3.98 0.57 27.64
C THR A 76 -3.14 1.73 28.18
N GLY A 77 -3.59 2.98 28.03
CA GLY A 77 -2.98 4.19 28.59
C GLY A 77 -1.56 4.55 28.13
N VAL A 78 -0.76 3.61 27.60
CA VAL A 78 0.68 3.80 27.38
C VAL A 78 1.33 2.95 26.27
N GLN A 79 0.65 1.99 25.62
CA GLN A 79 1.26 1.20 24.53
C GLN A 79 0.49 1.38 23.22
N TYR A 80 1.12 2.08 22.27
CA TYR A 80 0.66 2.26 20.90
C TYR A 80 1.73 1.78 19.92
N PHE A 81 1.33 1.54 18.67
CA PHE A 81 2.23 1.15 17.59
C PHE A 81 3.20 2.30 17.26
N ASP A 82 4.50 2.12 17.53
CA ASP A 82 5.56 3.02 17.08
C ASP A 82 6.21 2.45 15.81
N GLU A 83 6.00 3.12 14.68
CA GLU A 83 6.57 2.74 13.39
C GLU A 83 8.11 2.72 13.41
N ARG A 84 8.75 3.39 14.38
CA ARG A 84 10.21 3.34 14.58
C ARG A 84 10.71 2.07 15.27
N ALA A 85 9.83 1.24 15.84
CA ALA A 85 10.19 0.06 16.62
C ALA A 85 10.42 -1.22 15.79
N GLY A 86 10.85 -1.10 14.53
CA GLY A 86 11.44 -2.21 13.76
C GLY A 86 12.78 -2.73 14.33
N GLY A 87 13.15 -2.34 15.55
CA GLY A 87 14.28 -2.86 16.30
C GLY A 87 13.80 -3.41 17.64
N SER A 88 13.87 -4.74 17.78
CA SER A 88 13.51 -5.50 18.97
C SER A 88 13.95 -4.83 20.26
N ARG A 89 13.00 -4.45 21.11
CA ARG A 89 13.24 -4.23 22.54
C ARG A 89 12.26 -5.08 23.33
N ALA A 90 12.81 -6.05 24.05
CA ALA A 90 12.09 -6.87 25.00
C ALA A 90 11.59 -5.99 26.17
N PRO A 91 10.40 -6.26 26.71
CA PRO A 91 9.88 -5.55 27.89
C PRO A 91 10.76 -5.86 29.11
N GLN A 92 11.06 -4.82 29.91
CA GLN A 92 11.52 -4.94 31.29
C GLN A 92 10.32 -4.97 32.23
#